data_AF-A0A3D5HBA9-F1
#
_entry.id   AF-A0A3D5HBA9-F1
#
_cell.length_a   1.000
_cell.length_b   1.000
_cell.length_c   1.000
_cell.angle_alpha   90.00
_cell.angle_beta   90.00
_cell.angle_gamma   90.00
#
_symmetry.space_group_name_H-M   'P 1'
#
loop_
_entity.id
_entity.type
_entity.pdbx_description
1 polymer ?
#
loop_
_entity_poly.entity_id
_entity_poly.type
_entity_poly.pdbx_seq_one_letter_code
_entity_poly.pdbx_strand_id
1 'polypeptide(L)'
;MRAHTRLTHSCSMAGFNSSSSRSTLRIGQSLQLPSRSMSSTVLTQLNIYPIKSCSGISLQAAELEERGFRYDRRWMIVDQNNRFVTQREAPRLALVSIQLSPSFLRITAPDMEEILVPLQIASDILIPVVVWDDSVNAVDVGEDAASWFSEYLGFPARTVFMPDTADRSASRDGHTSQVSFADAYPLLLISEASLDDLNKRL
;
A
#
# COMPACT_ATOMS: atom_id res chain seq x y z
N MET A 1 2.34 6.63 42.55
CA MET A 1 1.10 6.36 41.81
C MET A 1 1.47 6.44 40.33
N ARG A 2 1.26 5.33 39.61
CA ARG A 2 1.95 4.89 38.36
C ARG A 2 1.88 5.93 37.23
N ALA A 3 2.99 6.56 36.86
CA ALA A 3 3.96 6.16 35.82
C ALA A 3 3.36 6.16 34.40
N HIS A 4 3.50 7.30 33.71
CA HIS A 4 3.30 7.44 32.28
C HIS A 4 4.46 6.78 31.52
N THR A 5 4.17 5.78 30.69
CA THR A 5 5.13 5.26 29.71
C THR A 5 4.66 5.65 28.32
N ARG A 6 5.25 6.72 27.79
CA ARG A 6 5.12 7.14 26.40
C ARG A 6 6.14 6.31 25.61
N LEU A 7 5.69 5.39 24.75
CA LEU A 7 6.56 4.65 23.84
C LEU A 7 6.89 5.54 22.63
N THR A 8 7.87 6.42 22.78
CA THR A 8 8.62 6.96 21.64
C THR A 8 9.80 6.04 21.40
N HIS A 9 9.65 5.05 20.51
CA HIS A 9 10.78 4.30 19.98
C HIS A 9 10.90 4.61 18.49
N SER A 10 11.80 5.53 18.16
CA SER A 10 12.43 5.57 16.85
C SER A 10 13.24 4.28 16.71
N CYS A 11 12.71 3.31 15.99
CA CYS A 11 13.48 2.13 15.60
C CYS A 11 14.50 2.58 14.55
N SER A 12 15.72 2.88 14.97
CA SER A 12 16.85 2.96 14.06
C SER A 12 17.16 1.53 13.60
N MET A 13 16.73 1.17 12.38
CA MET A 13 17.17 -0.04 11.70
C MET A 13 18.63 0.13 11.22
N ALA A 14 19.55 0.33 12.15
CA ALA A 14 20.97 0.25 11.88
C ALA A 14 21.38 -1.24 11.88
N GLY A 15 21.25 -1.88 10.70
CA GLY A 15 21.64 -3.29 10.56
C GLY A 15 21.16 -4.00 9.30
N PHE A 16 21.01 -3.33 8.16
CA PHE A 16 20.81 -3.99 6.87
C PHE A 16 21.96 -3.61 5.93
N ASN A 17 23.01 -4.43 5.93
CA ASN A 17 24.09 -4.33 4.95
C ASN A 17 23.56 -4.69 3.56
N SER A 18 23.99 -3.91 2.57
CA SER A 18 23.66 -3.99 1.15
C SER A 18 23.87 -5.40 0.55
N SER A 19 22.79 -6.17 0.45
CA SER A 19 22.59 -7.26 -0.51
C SER A 19 21.10 -7.60 -0.52
N SER A 20 20.51 -7.80 -1.70
CA SER A 20 19.07 -8.00 -1.94
C SER A 20 18.44 -9.20 -1.21
N SER A 21 18.27 -9.09 0.11
CA SER A 21 17.57 -10.09 0.93
C SER A 21 16.09 -9.74 1.00
N ARG A 22 15.31 -10.23 0.04
CA ARG A 22 13.84 -10.23 0.15
C ARG A 22 13.46 -11.08 1.36
N SER A 23 12.89 -10.45 2.37
CA SER A 23 12.45 -11.13 3.58
C SER A 23 10.96 -11.46 3.45
N THR A 24 10.57 -12.73 3.64
CA THR A 24 9.16 -13.12 3.63
C THR A 24 8.62 -13.11 5.06
N LEU A 25 7.58 -12.31 5.32
CA LEU A 25 6.82 -12.37 6.56
C LEU A 25 5.64 -13.34 6.40
N ARG A 26 5.31 -14.07 7.47
CA ARG A 26 4.20 -15.03 7.51
C ARG A 26 3.36 -14.86 8.76
N ILE A 27 2.04 -15.03 8.64
CA ILE A 27 1.15 -15.08 9.81
C ILE A 27 1.63 -16.20 10.75
N GLY A 28 1.57 -15.94 12.06
CA GLY A 28 2.06 -16.84 13.11
C GLY A 28 3.56 -16.71 13.41
N GLN A 29 4.31 -15.90 12.65
CA GLN A 29 5.71 -15.63 12.93
C GLN A 29 5.84 -14.84 14.24
N SER A 30 6.66 -15.36 15.17
CA SER A 30 7.06 -14.62 16.36
C SER A 30 8.13 -13.59 16.01
N LEU A 31 7.86 -12.32 16.29
CA LEU A 31 8.82 -11.25 16.09
C LEU A 31 9.63 -11.08 17.38
N GLN A 32 10.92 -11.43 17.35
CA GLN A 32 11.83 -11.18 18.47
C GLN A 32 12.32 -9.74 18.39
N LEU A 33 11.75 -8.86 19.22
CA LEU A 33 12.25 -7.50 19.39
C LEU A 33 13.51 -7.52 20.27
N PRO A 34 14.57 -6.76 19.93
CA PRO A 34 15.78 -6.70 20.74
C PRO A 34 15.52 -5.84 22.00
N SER A 35 14.90 -6.41 23.04
CA SER A 35 15.27 -6.22 24.46
C SER A 35 14.27 -6.84 25.47
N ARG A 36 14.85 -7.62 26.38
CA ARG A 36 14.64 -7.71 27.85
C ARG A 36 13.21 -7.66 28.46
N SER A 37 12.18 -8.21 27.83
CA SER A 37 11.07 -8.88 28.54
C SER A 37 10.33 -9.85 27.63
N MET A 38 10.04 -11.05 28.13
CA MET A 38 9.40 -12.17 27.42
C MET A 38 7.91 -11.94 27.16
N SER A 39 7.55 -10.90 26.40
CA SER A 39 6.23 -10.79 25.77
C SER A 39 6.39 -11.10 24.29
N SER A 40 6.02 -12.30 23.88
CA SER A 40 6.01 -12.71 22.47
C SER A 40 4.95 -11.89 21.72
N THR A 41 5.37 -11.14 20.70
CA THR A 41 4.45 -10.55 19.73
C THR A 41 4.32 -11.49 18.55
N VAL A 42 3.08 -11.78 18.16
CA VAL A 42 2.76 -12.67 17.03
C VAL A 42 2.09 -11.85 15.95
N LEU A 43 2.49 -12.07 14.70
CA LEU A 43 1.82 -11.48 13.54
C LEU A 43 0.51 -12.23 13.26
N THR A 44 -0.63 -11.58 13.47
CA THR A 44 -1.95 -12.21 13.30
C THR A 44 -2.59 -11.92 11.94
N GLN A 45 -2.26 -10.80 11.31
CA GLN A 45 -2.80 -10.42 10.00
C GLN A 45 -1.76 -9.68 9.15
N LEU A 46 -1.80 -9.96 7.84
CA LEU A 46 -1.07 -9.25 6.82
C LEU A 46 -2.05 -8.76 5.76
N ASN A 47 -2.00 -7.46 5.45
CA ASN A 47 -2.84 -6.86 4.43
C ASN A 47 -1.98 -6.05 3.47
N ILE A 48 -2.36 -6.06 2.19
CA ILE A 48 -1.88 -5.10 1.20
C ILE A 48 -3.08 -4.42 0.52
N TYR A 49 -2.86 -3.24 -0.02
CA TYR A 49 -3.82 -2.44 -0.76
C TYR A 49 -3.27 -2.20 -2.16
N PRO A 50 -3.44 -3.13 -3.12
CA PRO A 50 -2.70 -3.06 -4.38
C PRO A 50 -2.91 -1.75 -5.14
N ILE A 51 -4.16 -1.29 -5.20
CA ILE A 51 -4.54 0.00 -5.75
C ILE A 51 -4.78 0.98 -4.60
N LYS A 52 -4.08 2.12 -4.59
CA LYS A 52 -4.30 3.19 -3.62
C LYS A 52 -5.78 3.59 -3.63
N SER A 53 -6.37 3.75 -2.43
CA SER A 53 -7.78 4.10 -2.23
C SER A 53 -8.79 2.98 -2.52
N CYS A 54 -8.39 1.78 -2.93
CA CYS A 54 -9.31 0.65 -3.10
C CYS A 54 -9.30 -0.31 -1.89
N SER A 55 -10.11 -1.37 -1.92
CA SER A 55 -10.11 -2.40 -0.87
C SER A 55 -8.76 -3.10 -0.75
N GLY A 56 -8.41 -3.45 0.49
CA GLY A 56 -7.25 -4.28 0.79
C GLY A 56 -7.55 -5.76 0.63
N ILE A 57 -6.49 -6.57 0.54
CA ILE A 57 -6.54 -8.03 0.53
C ILE A 57 -5.71 -8.58 1.68
N SER A 58 -6.23 -9.63 2.32
CA SER A 58 -5.51 -10.36 3.37
C SER A 58 -4.60 -11.42 2.75
N LEU A 59 -3.38 -11.52 3.25
CA LEU A 59 -2.37 -12.48 2.79
C LEU A 59 -1.93 -13.40 3.93
N GLN A 60 -1.55 -14.64 3.59
CA GLN A 60 -0.91 -15.56 4.54
C GLN A 60 0.60 -15.29 4.68
N ALA A 61 1.20 -14.75 3.62
CA ALA A 61 2.60 -14.39 3.56
C ALA A 61 2.78 -13.17 2.64
N ALA A 62 3.77 -12.33 2.92
CA ALA A 62 4.12 -11.18 2.09
C ALA A 62 5.63 -11.06 1.95
N GLU A 63 6.10 -10.72 0.75
CA GLU A 63 7.49 -10.35 0.51
C GLU A 63 7.69 -8.89 0.92
N LEU A 64 8.66 -8.61 1.79
CA LEU A 64 9.07 -7.27 2.15
C LEU A 64 10.14 -6.77 1.18
N GLU A 65 9.86 -5.61 0.61
CA GLU A 65 10.73 -4.85 -0.29
C GLU A 65 11.03 -3.48 0.34
N GLU A 66 11.94 -2.72 -0.28
CA GLU A 66 12.35 -1.40 0.22
C GLU A 66 11.18 -0.42 0.42
N ARG A 67 10.18 -0.49 -0.47
CA ARG A 67 8.99 0.37 -0.47
C ARG A 67 7.80 -0.18 0.33
N GLY A 68 7.99 -1.28 1.07
CA GLY A 68 6.92 -1.96 1.79
C GLY A 68 6.68 -3.38 1.28
N PHE A 69 5.49 -3.91 1.52
CA PHE A 69 5.15 -5.23 0.97
C PHE A 69 5.03 -5.18 -0.54
N ARG A 70 5.49 -6.24 -1.20
CA ARG A 70 5.35 -6.41 -2.64
C ARG A 70 3.88 -6.25 -3.03
N TYR A 71 3.66 -5.47 -4.09
CA TYR A 71 2.35 -5.06 -4.60
C TYR A 71 1.56 -4.07 -3.74
N ASP A 72 1.99 -3.69 -2.53
CA ASP A 72 1.26 -2.70 -1.73
C ASP A 72 1.35 -1.30 -2.33
N ARG A 73 0.18 -0.73 -2.67
CA ARG A 73 0.00 0.61 -3.26
C ARG A 73 0.90 0.84 -4.48
N ARG A 74 1.09 -0.19 -5.29
CA ARG A 74 1.87 -0.13 -6.54
C ARG A 74 1.04 0.39 -7.71
N TRP A 75 -0.27 0.38 -7.59
CA TRP A 75 -1.20 1.01 -8.53
C TRP A 75 -1.93 2.18 -7.88
N MET A 76 -2.37 3.13 -8.70
CA MET A 76 -3.10 4.31 -8.26
C MET A 76 -4.02 4.80 -9.38
N ILE A 77 -5.15 5.37 -8.99
CA ILE A 77 -6.07 6.03 -9.93
C ILE A 77 -5.74 7.52 -9.95
N VAL A 78 -5.68 8.11 -11.13
CA VAL A 78 -5.48 9.55 -11.33
C VAL A 78 -6.59 10.16 -12.17
N ASP A 79 -6.90 11.42 -11.91
CA ASP A 79 -7.83 12.22 -12.70
C ASP A 79 -7.18 12.75 -14.00
N GLN A 80 -7.95 13.52 -14.78
CA GLN A 80 -7.48 14.20 -16.00
C GLN A 80 -6.33 15.20 -15.77
N ASN A 81 -6.04 15.58 -14.52
CA ASN A 81 -4.95 16.48 -14.15
C ASN A 81 -3.76 15.70 -13.57
N ASN A 82 -3.75 14.37 -13.72
CA ASN A 82 -2.75 13.45 -13.16
C ASN A 82 -2.62 13.53 -11.62
N ARG A 83 -3.68 13.92 -10.92
CA ARG A 83 -3.73 13.93 -9.46
C ARG A 83 -4.40 12.65 -8.98
N PHE A 84 -3.84 12.05 -7.94
CA PHE A 84 -4.40 10.83 -7.37
C PHE A 84 -5.83 11.03 -6.86
N VAL A 85 -6.69 10.06 -7.12
CA VAL A 85 -8.07 10.05 -6.64
C VAL A 85 -8.12 9.38 -5.26
N THR A 86 -8.71 10.07 -4.28
CA THR A 86 -8.86 9.57 -2.91
C THR A 86 -10.23 8.96 -2.67
N GLN A 87 -10.35 8.10 -1.65
CA GLN A 87 -11.66 7.69 -1.12
C GLN A 87 -12.48 8.87 -0.55
N ARG A 88 -11.84 9.99 -0.19
CA ARG A 88 -12.55 11.18 0.30
C ARG A 88 -13.32 11.86 -0.83
N GLU A 89 -12.74 11.87 -2.03
CA GLU A 89 -13.36 12.42 -3.24
C GLU A 89 -14.31 11.42 -3.88
N ALA A 90 -13.92 10.14 -3.94
CA ALA A 90 -14.72 9.06 -4.52
C ALA A 90 -14.86 7.86 -3.55
N PRO A 91 -15.81 7.93 -2.59
CA PRO A 91 -16.00 6.87 -1.58
C PRO A 91 -16.28 5.48 -2.15
N ARG A 92 -16.86 5.41 -3.36
CA ARG A 92 -17.13 4.15 -4.07
C ARG A 92 -15.87 3.34 -4.40
N LEU A 93 -14.68 3.95 -4.38
CA LEU A 93 -13.42 3.21 -4.51
C LEU A 93 -13.25 2.16 -3.39
N ALA A 94 -13.85 2.38 -2.22
CA ALA A 94 -13.88 1.39 -1.14
C ALA A 94 -14.65 0.11 -1.51
N LEU A 95 -15.51 0.13 -2.54
CA LEU A 95 -16.25 -1.03 -3.02
C LEU A 95 -15.55 -1.76 -4.17
N VAL A 96 -14.43 -1.22 -4.66
CA VAL A 96 -13.58 -1.92 -5.64
C VAL A 96 -12.86 -3.06 -4.92
N SER A 97 -13.21 -4.28 -5.30
CA SER A 97 -12.63 -5.51 -4.78
C SER A 97 -11.47 -5.96 -5.66
N ILE A 98 -10.40 -6.39 -5.01
CA ILE A 98 -9.16 -6.83 -5.67
C ILE A 98 -8.91 -8.30 -5.30
N GLN A 99 -8.51 -9.10 -6.26
CA GLN A 99 -7.89 -10.40 -6.02
C GLN A 99 -6.55 -10.47 -6.73
N LEU A 100 -5.52 -10.90 -6.00
CA LEU A 100 -4.18 -11.06 -6.54
C LEU A 100 -3.98 -12.48 -7.06
N SER A 101 -3.66 -12.61 -8.35
CA SER A 101 -3.23 -13.85 -8.99
C SER A 101 -1.71 -13.84 -9.21
N PRO A 102 -1.08 -14.96 -9.62
CA PRO A 102 0.33 -14.98 -9.99
C PRO A 102 0.71 -14.06 -11.17
N SER A 103 -0.25 -13.66 -12.01
CA SER A 103 0.02 -12.90 -13.25
C SER A 103 -0.85 -11.66 -13.45
N PHE A 104 -1.94 -11.50 -12.69
CA PHE A 104 -2.84 -10.34 -12.82
C PHE A 104 -3.49 -9.94 -11.48
N LEU A 105 -3.94 -8.70 -11.40
CA LEU A 105 -4.99 -8.25 -10.49
C LEU A 105 -6.34 -8.49 -11.17
N ARG A 106 -7.24 -9.17 -10.48
CA ARG A 106 -8.65 -9.26 -10.84
C ARG A 106 -9.39 -8.17 -10.08
N ILE A 107 -10.10 -7.31 -10.80
CA ILE A 107 -10.77 -6.13 -10.26
C ILE A 107 -12.27 -6.27 -10.52
N THR A 108 -13.07 -6.10 -9.47
CA THR A 108 -14.52 -6.10 -9.54
C THR A 108 -15.09 -4.94 -8.73
N ALA A 109 -16.29 -4.49 -9.08
CA ALA A 109 -17.06 -3.52 -8.33
C ALA A 109 -18.57 -3.73 -8.57
N PRO A 110 -19.45 -3.16 -7.73
CA PRO A 110 -20.88 -3.22 -7.96
C PRO A 110 -21.25 -2.69 -9.35
N ASP A 111 -22.14 -3.41 -10.04
CA ASP A 111 -22.69 -3.05 -11.35
C ASP A 111 -21.66 -2.92 -12.49
N MET A 112 -20.44 -3.45 -12.30
CA MET A 112 -19.38 -3.46 -13.30
C MET A 112 -19.02 -4.89 -13.71
N GLU A 113 -18.69 -5.08 -14.99
CA GLU A 113 -18.01 -6.31 -15.41
C GLU A 113 -16.62 -6.39 -14.81
N GLU A 114 -16.11 -7.60 -14.64
CA GLU A 114 -14.75 -7.81 -14.15
C GLU A 114 -13.70 -7.40 -15.18
N ILE A 115 -12.57 -6.86 -14.71
CA ILE A 115 -11.35 -6.71 -15.54
C ILE A 115 -10.15 -7.40 -14.92
N LEU A 116 -9.20 -7.77 -15.79
CA LEU A 116 -7.92 -8.35 -15.40
C LEU A 116 -6.80 -7.38 -15.81
N VAL A 117 -6.05 -6.89 -14.82
CA VAL A 117 -4.89 -6.03 -15.03
C VAL A 117 -3.62 -6.86 -14.85
N PRO A 118 -2.74 -7.00 -15.87
CA PRO A 118 -1.49 -7.73 -15.71
C PRO A 118 -0.61 -7.17 -14.59
N LEU A 119 0.13 -8.04 -13.89
CA LEU A 119 1.13 -7.58 -12.91
C LEU A 119 2.39 -7.02 -13.57
N GLN A 120 2.67 -7.46 -14.79
CA GLN A 120 3.72 -6.90 -15.64
C GLN A 120 3.07 -5.97 -16.65
N ILE A 121 3.26 -4.68 -16.46
CA ILE A 121 2.68 -3.66 -17.33
C ILE A 121 3.57 -3.50 -18.56
N ALA A 122 3.07 -3.91 -19.73
CA ALA A 122 3.75 -3.77 -21.02
C ALA A 122 3.48 -2.39 -21.62
N SER A 123 3.90 -1.34 -20.93
CA SER A 123 3.75 0.05 -21.36
C SER A 123 5.00 0.84 -21.02
N ASP A 124 5.47 1.65 -21.97
CA ASP A 124 6.57 2.60 -21.78
C ASP A 124 6.07 4.04 -21.60
N ILE A 125 4.75 4.24 -21.54
CA ILE A 125 4.13 5.54 -21.39
C ILE A 125 4.27 5.98 -19.94
N LEU A 126 5.16 6.95 -19.70
CA LEU A 126 5.33 7.58 -18.39
C LEU A 126 4.46 8.83 -18.27
N ILE A 127 3.68 8.89 -17.20
CA ILE A 127 2.84 10.02 -16.83
C ILE A 127 3.39 10.63 -15.53
N PRO A 128 3.70 11.94 -15.49
CA PRO A 128 4.01 12.62 -14.25
C PRO A 128 2.73 12.72 -13.41
N VAL A 129 2.73 12.12 -12.23
CA VAL A 129 1.60 12.11 -11.31
C VAL A 129 1.95 12.81 -10.01
N VAL A 130 0.95 13.45 -9.41
CA VAL A 130 1.09 14.17 -8.15
C VAL A 130 0.43 13.39 -7.02
N VAL A 131 1.19 13.12 -5.96
CA VAL A 131 0.72 12.50 -4.71
C VAL A 131 1.05 13.44 -3.57
N TRP A 132 0.03 14.08 -3.00
CA TRP A 132 0.21 15.19 -2.06
C TRP A 132 1.10 16.29 -2.67
N ASP A 133 2.26 16.56 -2.08
CA ASP A 133 3.23 17.54 -2.55
C ASP A 133 4.36 16.90 -3.39
N ASP A 134 4.30 15.57 -3.62
CA ASP A 134 5.32 14.85 -4.39
C ASP A 134 4.91 14.68 -5.86
N SER A 135 5.89 14.76 -6.76
CA SER A 135 5.73 14.41 -8.17
C SER A 135 6.61 13.22 -8.52
N VAL A 136 6.03 12.20 -9.17
CA VAL A 136 6.74 10.99 -9.59
C VAL A 136 6.23 10.53 -10.95
N ASN A 137 7.11 9.96 -11.77
CA ASN A 137 6.69 9.34 -13.03
C ASN A 137 6.12 7.94 -12.76
N ALA A 138 4.93 7.68 -13.30
CA ALA A 138 4.24 6.40 -13.23
C ALA A 138 3.97 5.87 -14.64
N VAL A 139 3.93 4.55 -14.79
CA VAL A 139 3.60 3.88 -16.04
C VAL A 139 2.09 3.85 -16.21
N ASP A 140 1.60 4.26 -17.37
CA ASP A 140 0.19 4.11 -17.72
C ASP A 140 -0.18 2.62 -17.90
N VAL A 141 -1.24 2.17 -17.23
CA VAL A 141 -1.66 0.75 -17.27
C VAL A 141 -2.40 0.38 -18.56
N GLY A 142 -2.89 1.37 -19.31
CA GLY A 142 -3.56 1.17 -20.58
C GLY A 142 -5.07 1.45 -20.54
N GLU A 143 -5.69 1.36 -21.71
CA GLU A 143 -7.03 1.89 -21.95
C GLU A 143 -8.15 1.07 -21.33
N ASP A 144 -7.98 -0.25 -21.19
CA ASP A 144 -8.98 -1.12 -20.56
C ASP A 144 -9.21 -0.71 -19.10
N ALA A 145 -8.12 -0.49 -18.35
CA ALA A 145 -8.19 -0.04 -16.97
C ALA A 145 -8.69 1.41 -16.87
N ALA A 146 -8.25 2.30 -17.78
CA ALA A 146 -8.73 3.68 -17.82
C ALA A 146 -10.24 3.75 -18.07
N SER A 147 -10.74 2.99 -19.06
CA SER A 147 -12.17 2.93 -19.41
C SER A 147 -12.99 2.39 -18.25
N TRP A 148 -12.55 1.27 -17.64
CA TRP A 148 -13.27 0.66 -16.52
C TRP A 148 -13.40 1.58 -15.31
N PHE A 149 -12.30 2.22 -14.89
CA PHE A 149 -12.36 3.16 -13.77
C PHE A 149 -13.11 4.44 -14.12
N SER A 150 -13.02 4.91 -15.37
CA SER A 150 -13.78 6.09 -15.81
C SER A 150 -15.28 5.83 -15.78
N GLU A 151 -15.72 4.67 -16.25
CA GLU A 151 -17.11 4.23 -16.20
C GLU A 151 -17.59 4.12 -14.74
N TYR A 152 -16.83 3.39 -13.91
CA TYR A 152 -17.20 3.18 -12.51
C TYR A 152 -17.24 4.49 -11.69
N LEU A 153 -16.34 5.42 -11.96
CA LEU A 153 -16.24 6.69 -11.24
C LEU A 153 -17.17 7.79 -11.81
N GLY A 154 -17.57 7.66 -13.07
CA GLY A 154 -18.40 8.65 -13.77
C GLY A 154 -17.64 9.91 -14.21
N PHE A 155 -16.31 9.85 -14.27
CA PHE A 155 -15.46 10.93 -14.78
C PHE A 155 -14.17 10.35 -15.38
N PRO A 156 -13.46 11.08 -16.27
CA PRO A 156 -12.22 10.60 -16.87
C PRO A 156 -11.16 10.30 -15.80
N ALA A 157 -10.72 9.04 -15.74
CA ALA A 157 -9.73 8.55 -14.81
C ALA A 157 -8.79 7.56 -15.51
N ARG A 158 -7.53 7.53 -15.08
CA ARG A 158 -6.54 6.55 -15.55
C ARG A 158 -5.98 5.75 -14.38
N THR A 159 -5.61 4.51 -14.65
CA THR A 159 -4.86 3.69 -13.70
C THR A 159 -3.38 3.78 -14.06
N VAL A 160 -2.55 4.07 -13.08
CA VAL A 160 -1.09 4.12 -13.23
C VAL A 160 -0.42 3.12 -12.30
N PHE A 161 0.76 2.66 -12.70
CA PHE A 161 1.62 1.74 -11.97
C PHE A 161 2.95 2.41 -11.63
N MET A 162 3.43 2.23 -10.40
CA MET A 162 4.77 2.70 -10.04
C MET A 162 5.81 1.64 -10.45
N PRO A 163 6.69 1.90 -11.43
CA PRO A 163 7.76 0.98 -11.78
C PRO A 163 8.84 0.92 -10.69
N ASP A 164 9.63 -0.15 -10.67
CA ASP A 164 10.74 -0.28 -9.71
C ASP A 164 11.80 0.82 -9.90
N THR A 165 11.89 1.40 -11.10
CA THR A 165 12.78 2.53 -11.44
C THR A 165 12.32 3.89 -10.90
N ALA A 166 11.07 4.03 -10.45
CA ALA A 166 10.57 5.29 -9.91
C ALA A 166 11.19 5.57 -8.53
N ASP A 167 11.73 6.77 -8.33
CA ASP A 167 12.28 7.18 -7.04
C ASP A 167 11.29 8.11 -6.33
N ARG A 168 10.69 7.62 -5.24
CA ARG A 168 9.81 8.41 -4.39
C ARG A 168 10.11 8.14 -2.93
N SER A 169 10.54 9.19 -2.24
CA SER A 169 10.70 9.20 -0.79
C SER A 169 9.63 10.08 -0.15
N ALA A 170 9.03 9.62 0.94
CA ALA A 170 8.17 10.43 1.78
C ALA A 170 8.86 10.69 3.13
N SER A 171 8.72 11.91 3.64
CA SER A 171 9.29 12.31 4.93
C SER A 171 8.18 12.67 5.91
N ARG A 172 8.13 12.00 7.06
CA ARG A 172 7.17 12.30 8.12
C ARG A 172 7.78 12.07 9.49
N ASP A 173 7.55 13.03 10.39
CA ASP A 173 8.06 13.02 11.77
C ASP A 173 9.60 12.86 11.86
N GLY A 174 10.33 13.45 10.89
CA GLY A 174 11.80 13.37 10.83
C GLY A 174 12.36 12.08 10.25
N HIS A 175 11.49 11.17 9.78
CA HIS A 175 11.88 9.92 9.12
C HIS A 175 11.58 9.98 7.63
N THR A 176 12.60 9.74 6.81
CA THR A 176 12.47 9.62 5.35
C THR A 176 12.55 8.15 4.95
N SER A 177 11.66 7.70 4.07
CA SER A 177 11.65 6.33 3.58
C SER A 177 11.21 6.29 2.12
N GLN A 178 11.78 5.35 1.38
CA GLN A 178 11.29 4.98 0.06
C GLN A 178 9.89 4.39 0.19
N VAL A 179 8.96 4.84 -0.64
CA VAL A 179 7.55 4.45 -0.59
C VAL A 179 7.00 4.23 -1.99
N SER A 180 5.98 3.38 -2.07
CA SER A 180 5.13 3.28 -3.26
C SER A 180 4.19 4.50 -3.35
N PHE A 181 2.97 4.37 -3.88
CA PHE A 181 1.96 5.44 -3.75
C PHE A 181 1.36 5.55 -2.32
N ALA A 182 1.99 4.92 -1.32
CA ALA A 182 1.64 5.10 0.08
C ALA A 182 1.80 6.56 0.55
N ASP A 183 1.05 6.95 1.59
CA ASP A 183 1.03 8.34 2.03
C ASP A 183 2.36 8.79 2.65
N ALA A 184 2.91 8.00 3.57
CA ALA A 184 4.08 8.43 4.35
C ALA A 184 5.07 7.31 4.67
N TYR A 185 4.61 6.09 4.94
CA TYR A 185 5.46 5.00 5.41
C TYR A 185 5.24 3.74 4.55
N PRO A 186 6.30 2.93 4.34
CA PRO A 186 6.22 1.69 3.59
C PRO A 186 5.41 0.60 4.31
N LEU A 187 5.25 0.70 5.63
CA LEU A 187 4.47 -0.22 6.45
C LEU A 187 3.66 0.55 7.49
N LEU A 188 2.46 0.06 7.77
CA LEU A 188 1.65 0.47 8.91
C LEU A 188 1.46 -0.74 9.83
N LEU A 189 1.85 -0.59 11.10
CA LEU A 189 1.63 -1.60 12.13
C LEU A 189 0.57 -1.11 13.10
N ILE A 190 -0.42 -1.98 13.35
CA ILE A 190 -1.42 -1.80 14.39
C ILE A 190 -1.44 -3.06 15.27
N SER A 191 -1.87 -2.93 16.51
CA SER A 191 -2.08 -4.08 17.40
C SER A 191 -3.57 -4.37 17.56
N GLU A 192 -3.92 -5.66 17.69
CA GLU A 192 -5.29 -6.08 18.00
C GLU A 192 -5.79 -5.37 19.28
N ALA A 193 -4.93 -5.26 20.29
CA ALA A 193 -5.25 -4.53 21.52
C ALA A 193 -5.66 -3.06 21.28
N SER A 194 -5.00 -2.36 20.34
CA SER A 194 -5.36 -0.98 20.00
C SER A 194 -6.69 -0.89 19.26
N LEU A 195 -6.97 -1.86 18.38
CA LEU A 195 -8.24 -1.95 17.66
C LEU A 195 -9.39 -2.31 18.61
N ASP A 196 -9.18 -3.26 19.52
CA ASP A 196 -10.15 -3.66 20.54
C ASP A 196 -10.50 -2.51 21.50
N ASP A 197 -9.51 -1.71 21.91
CA ASP A 197 -9.74 -0.53 22.74
C ASP A 197 -10.57 0.53 22.00
N LEU A 198 -10.29 0.75 20.71
CA LEU A 198 -11.08 1.65 19.87
C LEU A 198 -12.53 1.16 19.73
N ASN A 199 -12.73 -0.12 19.40
CA ASN A 199 -14.05 -0.71 19.19
C ASN A 199 -14.96 -0.66 20.43
N LYS A 200 -14.40 -0.59 21.64
CA LYS A 200 -15.16 -0.43 22.88
C LYS A 200 -15.70 1.00 23.10
N ARG A 201 -15.29 1.96 22.28
CA ARG A 201 -15.63 3.39 22.40
C ARG A 201 -16.46 3.92 21.23
N LEU A 202 -16.77 3.07 20.25
CA LEU A 202 -17.67 3.35 19.13
C LEU A 202 -19.05 2.74 19.42
#